data_AF-A0A7I8VSA2-F1
#
_entry.id   AF-A0A7I8VSA2-F1
#
_cell.length_a   1.000
_cell.length_b   1.000
_cell.length_c   1.000
_cell.angle_alpha   90.00
_cell.angle_beta   90.00
_cell.angle_gamma   90.00
#
_symmetry.space_group_name_H-M   'P 1'
#
loop_
_entity.id
_entity.type
_entity.pdbx_description
1 polymer ?
#
loop_
_entity_poly.entity_id
_entity_poly.type
_entity_poly.pdbx_seq_one_letter_code
_entity_poly.pdbx_strand_id
1 'polypeptide(L)'
;MNENSDKASEEQLKLITEKVNKVGIFRDDYLLNHPIEEANLKEERVRTLVEKTLDELKEYETLFGNDPLFLLEKGKLLNKHPEISDECEKVLTKVVKLRPEIVEGWSELGECLFKLRKFDVSMTCFQKAVEKDLTHTPSLRHYSMLLRQVKYKEPEDKDKAIRESIDWAKRAVARDVKDGFSWLTLANAYTAMFFATLDNDQILKQIFTAYEKAAADDRTVMCPDLHYNKGSILMYEERFQEAVDSFNQAVRLEPSWQQAEVNAKNIVTYVDTISEFLGKKGKLKQRQIDKIMKSFKLSTDLGEYSKNITTPAGETIKLKYQKFNELNVGRNENIVIMGKVISTIANENFLNFTACLIDENGDCICVTIYNRKMSWGPKIGDSVAIPDPFVSEISLKTNDKEYNYRNIRVDCPLILLVNGRKVGRENYLSSSISFDVKD
;
A
#
# COMPACT_ATOMS: atom_id res chain seq x y z
N MET A 1 -51.39 -13.00 26.90
CA MET A 1 -50.22 -12.73 27.75
C MET A 1 -48.89 -12.85 26.99
N ASN A 2 -48.77 -13.65 25.92
CA ASN A 2 -47.52 -13.76 25.15
C ASN A 2 -47.18 -12.50 24.32
N GLU A 3 -48.13 -11.89 23.61
CA GLU A 3 -47.83 -10.73 22.73
C GLU A 3 -47.23 -9.50 23.46
N ASN A 4 -47.59 -9.28 24.74
CA ASN A 4 -47.04 -8.17 25.51
C ASN A 4 -45.64 -8.48 26.08
N SER A 5 -45.33 -9.76 26.31
CA SER A 5 -44.01 -10.22 26.77
C SER A 5 -43.01 -10.22 25.62
N ASP A 6 -43.45 -10.63 24.43
CA ASP A 6 -42.61 -10.63 23.23
C ASP A 6 -42.27 -9.18 22.79
N LYS A 7 -43.25 -8.27 22.82
CA LYS A 7 -43.02 -6.83 22.56
C LYS A 7 -42.04 -6.18 23.52
N ALA A 8 -42.17 -6.45 24.83
CA ALA A 8 -41.25 -5.92 25.83
C ALA A 8 -39.81 -6.43 25.61
N SER A 9 -39.67 -7.68 25.15
CA SER A 9 -38.36 -8.29 24.86
C SER A 9 -37.73 -7.69 23.60
N GLU A 10 -38.52 -7.42 22.56
CA GLU A 10 -38.10 -6.71 21.35
C GLU A 10 -37.65 -5.27 21.64
N GLU A 11 -38.38 -4.54 22.50
CA GLU A 11 -38.02 -3.19 22.92
C GLU A 11 -36.67 -3.15 23.66
N GLN A 12 -36.41 -4.14 24.52
CA GLN A 12 -35.13 -4.27 25.23
C GLN A 12 -33.98 -4.57 24.28
N LEU A 13 -34.15 -5.50 23.33
CA LEU A 13 -33.14 -5.79 22.32
C LEU A 13 -32.83 -4.56 21.45
N LYS A 14 -33.85 -3.78 21.07
CA LYS A 14 -33.66 -2.53 20.35
C LYS A 14 -32.84 -1.52 21.15
N LEU A 15 -33.12 -1.37 22.45
CA LEU A 15 -32.34 -0.50 23.33
C LEU A 15 -30.86 -0.92 23.40
N ILE A 16 -30.60 -2.23 23.46
CA ILE A 16 -29.24 -2.79 23.45
C ILE A 16 -28.54 -2.46 22.12
N THR A 17 -29.19 -2.68 20.99
CA THR A 17 -28.66 -2.31 19.67
C THR A 17 -28.36 -0.82 19.58
N GLU A 18 -29.24 0.06 20.08
CA GLU A 18 -29.01 1.51 20.11
C GLU A 18 -27.80 1.90 20.96
N LYS A 19 -27.59 1.25 22.10
CA LYS A 19 -26.39 1.45 22.94
C LYS A 19 -25.13 1.05 22.19
N VAL A 20 -25.09 -0.14 21.60
CA VAL A 20 -23.92 -0.65 20.86
C VAL A 20 -23.62 0.21 19.63
N ASN A 21 -24.66 0.67 18.91
CA ASN A 21 -24.51 1.57 17.77
C ASN A 21 -23.91 2.93 18.17
N LYS A 22 -24.30 3.49 19.34
CA LYS A 22 -23.69 4.72 19.85
C LYS A 22 -22.19 4.56 20.10
N VAL A 23 -21.76 3.42 20.62
CA VAL A 23 -20.32 3.11 20.77
C VAL A 23 -19.62 3.03 19.42
N GLY A 24 -20.26 2.38 18.43
CA GLY A 24 -19.74 2.31 17.06
C GLY A 24 -19.56 3.69 16.44
N ILE A 25 -20.59 4.54 16.48
CA ILE A 25 -20.53 5.92 15.98
C ILE A 25 -19.43 6.70 16.70
N PHE A 26 -19.34 6.60 18.03
CA PHE A 26 -18.30 7.29 18.79
C PHE A 26 -16.88 6.87 18.35
N ARG A 27 -16.64 5.57 18.16
CA ARG A 27 -15.35 5.03 17.71
C ARG A 27 -15.02 5.47 16.28
N ASP A 28 -15.97 5.27 15.37
CA ASP A 28 -15.77 5.44 13.93
C ASP A 28 -15.69 6.92 13.54
N ASP A 29 -16.46 7.78 14.22
CA ASP A 29 -16.52 9.23 13.97
C ASP A 29 -15.73 10.05 14.99
N TYR A 30 -14.83 9.41 15.74
CA TYR A 30 -14.13 10.09 16.83
C TYR A 30 -13.47 11.39 16.36
N LEU A 31 -12.69 11.33 15.27
CA LEU A 31 -11.98 12.48 14.70
C LEU A 31 -12.85 13.43 13.86
N LEU A 32 -14.11 13.07 13.60
CA LEU A 32 -15.10 14.00 13.07
C LEU A 32 -15.69 14.89 14.16
N ASN A 33 -15.69 14.41 15.40
CA ASN A 33 -16.33 15.06 16.54
C ASN A 33 -15.34 15.57 17.60
N HIS A 34 -14.04 15.34 17.42
CA HIS A 34 -12.98 15.78 18.33
C HIS A 34 -11.82 16.39 17.52
N PRO A 35 -11.08 17.37 18.08
CA PRO A 35 -9.88 17.92 17.45
C PRO A 35 -8.83 16.84 17.18
N ILE A 36 -8.05 17.01 16.11
CA ILE A 36 -7.02 16.03 15.70
C ILE A 36 -5.91 15.89 16.76
N GLU A 37 -5.70 16.93 17.57
CA GLU A 37 -4.76 16.92 18.70
C GLU A 37 -5.15 15.91 19.79
N GLU A 38 -6.42 15.48 19.82
CA GLU A 38 -6.93 14.45 20.74
C GLU A 38 -6.93 13.03 20.13
N ALA A 39 -6.30 12.83 18.97
CA ALA A 39 -6.24 11.52 18.31
C ALA A 39 -5.63 10.43 19.20
N ASN A 40 -4.61 10.77 19.97
CA ASN A 40 -3.96 9.86 20.92
C ASN A 40 -4.86 9.44 22.10
N LEU A 41 -5.97 10.14 22.35
CA LEU A 41 -6.94 9.80 23.40
C LEU A 41 -8.05 8.86 22.91
N LYS A 42 -8.15 8.63 21.60
CA LYS A 42 -9.22 7.86 20.97
C LYS A 42 -9.33 6.45 21.56
N GLU A 43 -8.22 5.70 21.56
CA GLU A 43 -8.22 4.30 22.00
C GLU A 43 -8.69 4.17 23.46
N GLU A 44 -8.16 4.97 24.37
CA GLU A 44 -8.52 4.93 25.79
C GLU A 44 -9.99 5.31 26.03
N ARG A 45 -10.50 6.32 25.33
CA ARG A 45 -11.92 6.71 25.45
C ARG A 45 -12.85 5.66 24.86
N VAL A 46 -12.46 5.02 23.76
CA VAL A 46 -13.22 3.90 23.18
C VAL A 46 -13.21 2.71 24.14
N ARG A 47 -12.05 2.35 24.72
CA ARG A 47 -11.92 1.31 25.75
C ARG A 47 -12.90 1.55 26.90
N THR A 48 -12.82 2.74 27.51
CA THR A 48 -13.69 3.13 28.64
C THR A 48 -15.17 3.02 28.28
N LEU A 49 -15.57 3.49 27.09
CA LEU A 49 -16.96 3.46 26.65
C LEU A 49 -17.45 2.03 26.38
N VAL A 50 -16.61 1.19 25.77
CA VAL A 50 -16.90 -0.23 25.51
C VAL A 50 -17.07 -0.98 26.83
N GLU A 51 -16.13 -0.84 27.76
CA GLU A 51 -16.16 -1.51 29.07
C GLU A 51 -17.38 -1.11 29.90
N LYS A 52 -17.69 0.19 29.95
CA LYS A 52 -18.91 0.68 30.60
C LYS A 52 -20.16 0.07 29.98
N THR A 53 -20.24 0.05 28.65
CA THR A 53 -21.41 -0.50 27.95
C THR A 53 -21.52 -2.01 28.18
N LEU A 54 -20.41 -2.75 28.22
CA LEU A 54 -20.39 -4.18 28.56
C LEU A 54 -20.91 -4.45 29.97
N ASP A 55 -20.56 -3.59 30.94
CA ASP A 55 -21.07 -3.69 32.31
C ASP A 55 -22.60 -3.50 32.36
N GLU A 56 -23.12 -2.50 31.63
CA GLU A 56 -24.57 -2.29 31.48
C GLU A 56 -25.27 -3.50 30.81
N LEU A 57 -24.60 -4.23 29.91
CA LEU A 57 -25.18 -5.41 29.26
C LEU A 57 -25.34 -6.61 30.20
N LYS A 58 -24.65 -6.65 31.36
CA LYS A 58 -24.74 -7.77 32.32
C LYS A 58 -26.15 -7.95 32.88
N GLU A 59 -26.89 -6.85 33.05
CA GLU A 59 -28.28 -6.88 33.53
C GLU A 59 -29.20 -7.70 32.61
N TYR A 60 -28.87 -7.76 31.32
CA TYR A 60 -29.63 -8.44 30.28
C TYR A 60 -29.21 -9.90 30.09
N GLU A 61 -28.07 -10.35 30.62
CA GLU A 61 -27.55 -11.71 30.40
C GLU A 61 -28.47 -12.80 30.98
N THR A 62 -29.16 -12.50 32.09
CA THR A 62 -30.11 -13.45 32.70
C THR A 62 -31.34 -13.70 31.84
N LEU A 63 -31.76 -12.69 31.07
CA LEU A 63 -32.93 -12.74 30.18
C LEU A 63 -32.55 -13.23 28.78
N PHE A 64 -31.42 -12.77 28.23
CA PHE A 64 -31.06 -12.92 26.82
C PHE A 64 -29.73 -13.65 26.58
N GLY A 65 -29.08 -14.25 27.58
CA GLY A 65 -27.73 -14.83 27.45
C GLY A 65 -27.57 -15.98 26.43
N ASN A 66 -28.69 -16.51 25.91
CA ASN A 66 -28.72 -17.48 24.81
C ASN A 66 -29.44 -16.96 23.55
N ASP A 67 -29.96 -15.72 23.57
CA ASP A 67 -30.57 -15.10 22.41
C ASP A 67 -29.49 -14.72 21.38
N PRO A 68 -29.60 -15.17 20.11
CA PRO A 68 -28.59 -14.89 19.09
C PRO A 68 -28.41 -13.41 18.75
N LEU A 69 -29.46 -12.59 18.86
CA LEU A 69 -29.40 -11.15 18.58
C LEU A 69 -28.72 -10.40 19.72
N PHE A 70 -29.03 -10.75 20.97
CA PHE A 70 -28.27 -10.21 22.12
C PHE A 70 -26.79 -10.58 22.04
N LEU A 71 -26.48 -11.85 21.76
CA LEU A 71 -25.10 -12.32 21.61
C LEU A 71 -24.39 -11.62 20.44
N LEU A 72 -25.10 -11.33 19.34
CA LEU A 72 -24.55 -10.55 18.24
C LEU A 72 -24.18 -9.14 18.68
N GLU A 73 -25.07 -8.44 19.40
CA GLU A 73 -24.79 -7.09 19.89
C GLU A 73 -23.66 -7.07 20.92
N LYS A 74 -23.60 -8.04 21.83
CA LYS A 74 -22.46 -8.23 22.75
C LYS A 74 -21.16 -8.47 21.96
N GLY A 75 -21.19 -9.33 20.95
CA GLY A 75 -20.05 -9.62 20.08
C GLY A 75 -19.55 -8.38 19.32
N LYS A 76 -20.47 -7.61 18.73
CA LYS A 76 -20.20 -6.33 18.07
C LYS A 76 -19.54 -5.31 19.00
N LEU A 77 -19.95 -5.29 20.26
CA LEU A 77 -19.38 -4.40 21.27
C LEU A 77 -17.97 -4.84 21.65
N LEU A 78 -17.75 -6.13 21.87
CA LEU A 78 -16.42 -6.70 22.11
C LEU A 78 -15.47 -6.45 20.93
N ASN A 79 -15.96 -6.55 19.68
CA ASN A 79 -15.19 -6.21 18.47
C ASN A 79 -14.74 -4.75 18.39
N LYS A 80 -15.38 -3.84 19.13
CA LYS A 80 -15.03 -2.40 19.18
C LYS A 80 -13.98 -2.10 20.23
N HIS A 81 -13.67 -3.04 21.11
CA HIS A 81 -12.61 -2.88 22.09
C HIS A 81 -11.25 -2.78 21.37
N PRO A 82 -10.35 -1.85 21.77
CA PRO A 82 -9.01 -1.75 21.16
C PRO A 82 -8.17 -3.02 21.31
N GLU A 83 -8.40 -3.79 22.37
CA GLU A 83 -7.74 -5.09 22.58
C GLU A 83 -8.75 -6.22 22.34
N ILE A 84 -8.59 -6.93 21.21
CA ILE A 84 -9.48 -8.04 20.87
C ILE A 84 -9.32 -9.21 21.85
N SER A 85 -10.43 -9.79 22.29
CA SER A 85 -10.44 -10.87 23.29
C SER A 85 -10.96 -12.20 22.72
N ASP A 86 -10.48 -13.32 23.29
CA ASP A 86 -11.00 -14.66 23.00
C ASP A 86 -12.50 -14.80 23.34
N GLU A 87 -13.03 -13.95 24.24
CA GLU A 87 -14.46 -13.91 24.54
C GLU A 87 -15.27 -13.48 23.31
N CYS A 88 -14.77 -12.51 22.54
CA CYS A 88 -15.41 -12.05 21.32
C CYS A 88 -15.62 -13.21 20.33
N GLU A 89 -14.57 -13.99 20.07
CA GLU A 89 -14.63 -15.15 19.19
C GLU A 89 -15.63 -16.19 19.71
N LYS A 90 -15.62 -16.48 21.02
CA LYS A 90 -16.54 -17.45 21.64
C LYS A 90 -18.01 -17.00 21.49
N VAL A 91 -18.30 -15.74 21.77
CA VAL A 91 -19.65 -15.17 21.68
C VAL A 91 -20.14 -15.19 20.23
N LEU A 92 -19.34 -14.69 19.28
CA LEU A 92 -19.72 -14.65 17.86
C LEU A 92 -19.80 -16.04 17.22
N THR A 93 -18.94 -16.98 17.65
CA THR A 93 -19.05 -18.40 17.26
C THR A 93 -20.38 -19.00 17.73
N LYS A 94 -20.86 -18.62 18.91
CA LYS A 94 -22.16 -19.06 19.41
C LYS A 94 -23.31 -18.49 18.57
N VAL A 95 -23.23 -17.22 18.13
CA VAL A 95 -24.21 -16.60 17.23
C VAL A 95 -24.38 -17.43 15.95
N VAL A 96 -23.29 -17.69 15.22
CA VAL A 96 -23.37 -18.41 13.93
C VAL A 96 -23.74 -19.89 14.08
N LYS A 97 -23.58 -20.48 15.27
CA LYS A 97 -24.06 -21.84 15.58
C LYS A 97 -25.55 -21.88 15.88
N LEU A 98 -26.05 -20.91 16.64
CA LEU A 98 -27.47 -20.83 16.99
C LEU A 98 -28.32 -20.37 15.80
N ARG A 99 -27.80 -19.43 15.02
CA ARG A 99 -28.55 -18.75 13.96
C ARG A 99 -27.66 -18.46 12.73
N PRO A 100 -27.33 -19.48 11.92
CA PRO A 100 -26.38 -19.37 10.80
C PRO A 100 -26.87 -18.50 9.64
N GLU A 101 -28.12 -18.04 9.62
CA GLU A 101 -28.69 -17.13 8.63
C GLU A 101 -28.41 -15.65 8.92
N ILE A 102 -27.98 -15.29 10.15
CA ILE A 102 -27.56 -13.91 10.44
C ILE A 102 -26.23 -13.64 9.72
N VAL A 103 -26.29 -12.85 8.65
CA VAL A 103 -25.11 -12.46 7.84
C VAL A 103 -24.12 -11.66 8.70
N GLU A 104 -24.62 -10.73 9.50
CA GLU A 104 -23.83 -9.92 10.42
C GLU A 104 -23.05 -10.78 11.42
N GLY A 105 -23.59 -11.91 11.86
CA GLY A 105 -22.89 -12.84 12.75
C GLY A 105 -21.63 -13.42 12.11
N TRP A 106 -21.70 -13.80 10.83
CA TRP A 106 -20.53 -14.26 10.08
C TRP A 106 -19.54 -13.12 9.81
N SER A 107 -20.04 -11.92 9.48
CA SER A 107 -19.19 -10.75 9.23
C SER A 107 -18.41 -10.33 10.48
N GLU A 108 -19.09 -10.22 11.62
CA GLU A 108 -18.48 -9.83 12.89
C GLU A 108 -17.51 -10.90 13.39
N LEU A 109 -17.84 -12.19 13.26
CA LEU A 109 -16.91 -13.27 13.56
C LEU A 109 -15.67 -13.21 12.66
N GLY A 110 -15.86 -12.92 11.37
CA GLY A 110 -14.77 -12.72 10.43
C GLY A 110 -13.83 -11.58 10.84
N GLU A 111 -14.38 -10.44 11.25
CA GLU A 111 -13.60 -9.28 11.73
C GLU A 111 -12.86 -9.59 13.04
N CYS A 112 -13.51 -10.29 13.98
CA CYS A 112 -12.87 -10.77 15.20
C CYS A 112 -11.65 -11.65 14.90
N LEU A 113 -11.84 -12.65 14.03
CA LEU A 113 -10.77 -13.57 13.62
C LEU A 113 -9.67 -12.87 12.82
N PHE A 114 -10.01 -11.83 12.06
CA PHE A 114 -9.05 -10.99 11.35
C PHE A 114 -8.10 -10.30 12.34
N LYS A 115 -8.64 -9.61 13.35
CA LYS A 115 -7.87 -8.96 14.42
C LYS A 115 -7.04 -9.95 15.24
N LEU A 116 -7.55 -11.18 15.42
CA LEU A 116 -6.80 -12.29 16.02
C LEU A 116 -5.75 -12.92 15.08
N ARG A 117 -5.54 -12.38 13.87
CA ARG A 117 -4.63 -12.86 12.83
C ARG A 117 -4.90 -14.31 12.36
N LYS A 118 -6.12 -14.79 12.53
CA LYS A 118 -6.61 -16.10 12.06
C LYS A 118 -7.19 -15.99 10.64
N PHE A 119 -6.36 -15.55 9.69
CA PHE A 119 -6.79 -15.16 8.34
C PHE A 119 -7.54 -16.26 7.57
N ASP A 120 -7.12 -17.52 7.67
CA ASP A 120 -7.75 -18.64 6.95
C ASP A 120 -9.21 -18.86 7.39
N VAL A 121 -9.46 -18.77 8.71
CA VAL A 121 -10.81 -18.96 9.28
C VAL A 121 -11.65 -17.70 9.07
N SER A 122 -11.03 -16.52 9.18
CA SER A 122 -11.66 -15.23 8.86
C SER A 122 -12.17 -15.20 7.41
N MET A 123 -11.35 -15.64 6.45
CA MET A 123 -11.72 -15.77 5.04
C MET A 123 -12.98 -16.63 4.86
N THR A 124 -13.04 -17.78 5.54
CA THR A 124 -14.20 -18.68 5.49
C THR A 124 -15.47 -18.02 6.02
N CYS A 125 -15.36 -17.17 7.05
CA CYS A 125 -16.51 -16.45 7.60
C CYS A 125 -17.04 -15.40 6.63
N PHE A 126 -16.15 -14.60 6.02
CA PHE A 126 -16.58 -13.61 5.02
C PHE A 126 -17.10 -14.24 3.74
N GLN A 127 -16.53 -15.36 3.29
CA GLN A 127 -17.07 -16.15 2.19
C GLN A 127 -18.51 -16.57 2.47
N LYS A 128 -18.79 -17.14 3.65
CA LYS A 128 -20.15 -17.53 4.05
C LYS A 128 -21.10 -16.33 4.14
N ALA A 129 -20.61 -15.18 4.59
CA ALA A 129 -21.42 -13.95 4.66
C ALA A 129 -21.84 -13.50 3.25
N VAL A 130 -20.90 -13.42 2.30
CA VAL A 130 -21.21 -12.98 0.93
C VAL A 130 -22.02 -14.01 0.14
N GLU A 131 -21.86 -15.31 0.41
CA GLU A 131 -22.70 -16.37 -0.17
C GLU A 131 -24.18 -16.24 0.26
N LYS A 132 -24.43 -15.71 1.46
CA LYS A 132 -25.78 -15.49 2.00
C LYS A 132 -26.37 -14.16 1.54
N ASP A 133 -25.56 -13.10 1.51
CA ASP A 133 -25.98 -11.78 1.07
C ASP A 133 -24.85 -11.09 0.29
N LEU A 134 -25.05 -11.02 -1.03
CA LEU A 134 -24.14 -10.35 -1.96
C LEU A 134 -24.22 -8.81 -1.88
N THR A 135 -25.05 -8.27 -0.98
CA THR A 135 -25.25 -6.82 -0.79
C THR A 135 -24.66 -6.30 0.53
N HIS A 136 -24.22 -7.19 1.43
CA HIS A 136 -23.65 -6.80 2.72
C HIS A 136 -22.24 -6.18 2.56
N THR A 137 -22.20 -4.86 2.36
CA THR A 137 -20.99 -4.08 2.05
C THR A 137 -19.79 -4.35 2.97
N PRO A 138 -19.93 -4.45 4.31
CA PRO A 138 -18.81 -4.78 5.18
C PRO A 138 -18.15 -6.12 4.82
N SER A 139 -18.93 -7.16 4.52
CA SER A 139 -18.38 -8.47 4.15
C SER A 139 -17.74 -8.45 2.76
N LEU A 140 -18.31 -7.73 1.79
CA LEU A 140 -17.70 -7.57 0.46
C LEU A 140 -16.31 -6.93 0.56
N ARG A 141 -16.17 -5.87 1.37
CA ARG A 141 -14.90 -5.18 1.59
C ARG A 141 -13.86 -6.06 2.28
N HIS A 142 -14.23 -6.72 3.37
CA HIS A 142 -13.30 -7.60 4.09
C HIS A 142 -12.90 -8.84 3.30
N TYR A 143 -13.83 -9.42 2.53
CA TYR A 143 -13.50 -10.55 1.66
C TYR A 143 -12.49 -10.13 0.58
N SER A 144 -12.73 -8.97 -0.06
CA SER A 144 -11.77 -8.36 -0.99
C SER A 144 -10.39 -8.18 -0.36
N MET A 145 -10.34 -7.63 0.86
CA MET A 145 -9.09 -7.39 1.59
C MET A 145 -8.32 -8.69 1.86
N LEU A 146 -8.99 -9.70 2.41
CA LEU A 146 -8.38 -10.99 2.77
C LEU A 146 -7.85 -11.75 1.56
N LEU A 147 -8.53 -11.68 0.41
CA LEU A 147 -8.08 -12.29 -0.85
C LEU A 147 -6.69 -11.79 -1.30
N ARG A 148 -6.25 -10.65 -0.78
CA ARG A 148 -4.93 -10.09 -1.09
C ARG A 148 -3.90 -10.28 0.02
N GLN A 149 -4.32 -10.76 1.19
CA GLN A 149 -3.49 -10.89 2.38
C GLN A 149 -3.14 -12.36 2.71
N VAL A 150 -3.99 -13.31 2.31
CA VAL A 150 -3.70 -14.74 2.48
C VAL A 150 -2.54 -15.17 1.57
N LYS A 151 -1.75 -16.13 2.07
CA LYS A 151 -0.63 -16.72 1.31
C LYS A 151 -1.15 -17.83 0.39
N TYR A 152 -0.83 -17.69 -0.89
CA TYR A 152 -1.12 -18.70 -1.90
C TYR A 152 0.13 -19.54 -2.17
N LYS A 153 -0.06 -20.85 -2.41
CA LYS A 153 1.03 -21.75 -2.76
C LYS A 153 1.48 -21.54 -4.20
N GLU A 154 0.51 -21.47 -5.11
CA GLU A 154 0.76 -21.30 -6.54
C GLU A 154 0.55 -19.83 -6.95
N PRO A 155 1.41 -19.26 -7.81
CA PRO A 155 1.25 -17.90 -8.35
C PRO A 155 -0.09 -17.69 -9.06
N GLU A 156 -0.60 -18.69 -9.78
CA GLU A 156 -1.86 -18.62 -10.51
C GLU A 156 -3.06 -18.43 -9.59
N ASP A 157 -3.03 -19.05 -8.41
CA ASP A 157 -4.06 -18.88 -7.38
C ASP A 157 -4.04 -17.47 -6.80
N LYS A 158 -2.83 -16.91 -6.58
CA LYS A 158 -2.67 -15.52 -6.15
C LYS A 158 -3.24 -14.54 -7.17
N ASP A 159 -2.91 -14.74 -8.45
CA ASP A 159 -3.41 -13.88 -9.53
C ASP A 159 -4.94 -13.94 -9.65
N LYS A 160 -5.51 -15.15 -9.50
CA LYS A 160 -6.96 -15.33 -9.46
C LYS A 160 -7.58 -14.60 -8.26
N ALA A 161 -6.98 -14.73 -7.08
CA ALA A 161 -7.47 -14.08 -5.87
C ALA A 161 -7.41 -12.55 -5.96
N ILE A 162 -6.36 -11.98 -6.57
CA ILE A 162 -6.26 -10.52 -6.80
C ILE A 162 -7.38 -10.04 -7.74
N ARG A 163 -7.65 -10.77 -8.83
CA ARG A 163 -8.77 -10.46 -9.74
C ARG A 163 -10.12 -10.52 -9.02
N GLU A 164 -10.32 -11.56 -8.24
CA GLU A 164 -11.54 -11.75 -7.46
C GLU A 164 -11.71 -10.64 -6.40
N SER A 165 -10.62 -10.25 -5.75
CA SER A 165 -10.61 -9.13 -4.81
C SER A 165 -11.11 -7.83 -5.45
N ILE A 166 -10.71 -7.53 -6.69
CA ILE A 166 -11.19 -6.35 -7.42
C ILE A 166 -12.70 -6.45 -7.69
N ASP A 167 -13.21 -7.63 -8.05
CA ASP A 167 -14.64 -7.85 -8.29
C ASP A 167 -15.44 -7.55 -7.01
N TRP A 168 -15.03 -8.11 -5.87
CA TRP A 168 -15.69 -7.87 -4.58
C TRP A 168 -15.63 -6.40 -4.14
N ALA A 169 -14.49 -5.72 -4.34
CA ALA A 169 -14.37 -4.29 -4.06
C ALA A 169 -15.29 -3.45 -4.96
N LYS A 170 -15.39 -3.78 -6.25
CA LYS A 170 -16.31 -3.11 -7.18
C LYS A 170 -17.76 -3.33 -6.80
N ARG A 171 -18.13 -4.54 -6.34
CA ARG A 171 -19.48 -4.81 -5.83
C ARG A 171 -19.79 -3.95 -4.59
N ALA A 172 -18.83 -3.78 -3.69
CA ALA A 172 -18.97 -2.90 -2.53
C ALA A 172 -19.22 -1.44 -2.97
N VAL A 173 -18.41 -0.91 -3.89
CA VAL A 173 -18.62 0.43 -4.48
C VAL A 173 -19.97 0.56 -5.20
N ALA A 174 -20.43 -0.49 -5.88
CA ALA A 174 -21.72 -0.48 -6.56
C ALA A 174 -22.92 -0.42 -5.59
N ARG A 175 -22.70 -0.67 -4.29
CA ARG A 175 -23.74 -0.54 -3.26
C ARG A 175 -23.93 0.88 -2.81
N ASP A 176 -22.84 1.60 -2.61
CA ASP A 176 -22.87 3.04 -2.42
C ASP A 176 -21.62 3.65 -3.04
N VAL A 177 -21.81 4.41 -4.12
CA VAL A 177 -20.71 5.08 -4.82
C VAL A 177 -20.11 6.23 -4.01
N LYS A 178 -20.73 6.61 -2.89
CA LYS A 178 -20.23 7.59 -1.93
C LYS A 178 -19.51 6.95 -0.74
N ASP A 179 -19.55 5.63 -0.56
CA ASP A 179 -18.81 4.95 0.52
C ASP A 179 -17.31 5.00 0.24
N GLY A 180 -16.60 5.89 0.94
CA GLY A 180 -15.16 6.07 0.74
C GLY A 180 -14.37 4.82 1.12
N PHE A 181 -14.80 4.04 2.11
CA PHE A 181 -14.13 2.81 2.51
C PHE A 181 -14.20 1.72 1.43
N SER A 182 -15.29 1.69 0.66
CA SER A 182 -15.39 0.83 -0.53
C SER A 182 -14.40 1.26 -1.62
N TRP A 183 -14.25 2.58 -1.84
CA TRP A 183 -13.25 3.12 -2.76
C TRP A 183 -11.81 2.88 -2.28
N LEU A 184 -11.54 3.00 -0.99
CA LEU A 184 -10.24 2.66 -0.38
C LEU A 184 -9.93 1.17 -0.59
N THR A 185 -10.90 0.30 -0.35
CA THR A 185 -10.75 -1.14 -0.59
C THR A 185 -10.42 -1.42 -2.06
N LEU A 186 -11.09 -0.72 -2.98
CA LEU A 186 -10.85 -0.85 -4.42
C LEU A 186 -9.48 -0.29 -4.84
N ALA A 187 -9.03 0.83 -4.25
CA ALA A 187 -7.68 1.37 -4.48
C ALA A 187 -6.61 0.34 -4.08
N ASN A 188 -6.73 -0.23 -2.88
CA ASN A 188 -5.83 -1.27 -2.40
C ASN A 188 -5.89 -2.54 -3.26
N ALA A 189 -7.06 -2.87 -3.82
CA ALA A 189 -7.21 -3.99 -4.75
C ALA A 189 -6.47 -3.74 -6.08
N TYR A 190 -6.60 -2.55 -6.63
CA TYR A 190 -5.88 -2.15 -7.83
C TYR A 190 -4.37 -2.10 -7.62
N THR A 191 -3.89 -1.65 -6.46
CA THR A 191 -2.45 -1.65 -6.19
C THR A 191 -1.89 -3.07 -6.07
N ALA A 192 -2.62 -4.03 -5.51
CA ALA A 192 -2.15 -5.42 -5.55
C ALA A 192 -2.05 -5.96 -6.98
N MET A 193 -2.98 -5.58 -7.87
CA MET A 193 -2.90 -5.92 -9.29
C MET A 193 -1.71 -5.24 -9.98
N PHE A 194 -1.45 -3.97 -9.69
CA PHE A 194 -0.31 -3.23 -10.22
C PHE A 194 1.03 -3.95 -9.96
N PHE A 195 1.20 -4.55 -8.77
CA PHE A 195 2.39 -5.34 -8.46
C PHE A 195 2.38 -6.77 -9.02
N ALA A 196 1.24 -7.25 -9.51
CA ALA A 196 1.11 -8.57 -10.13
C ALA A 196 1.31 -8.52 -11.67
N THR A 197 1.05 -7.38 -12.31
CA THR A 197 1.12 -7.22 -13.77
C THR A 197 2.28 -6.32 -14.22
N LEU A 198 2.69 -6.47 -15.49
CA LEU A 198 3.78 -5.68 -16.10
C LEU A 198 3.29 -4.46 -16.89
N ASP A 199 1.99 -4.40 -17.24
CA ASP A 199 1.38 -3.29 -17.97
C ASP A 199 0.45 -2.51 -17.04
N ASN A 200 0.92 -1.35 -16.59
CA ASN A 200 0.47 -0.77 -15.32
C ASN A 200 -0.07 0.66 -15.43
N ASP A 201 0.10 1.36 -16.54
CA ASP A 201 -0.27 2.79 -16.65
C ASP A 201 -1.77 3.02 -16.42
N GLN A 202 -2.61 2.14 -16.97
CA GLN A 202 -4.05 2.23 -16.78
C GLN A 202 -4.47 1.88 -15.34
N ILE A 203 -3.80 0.91 -14.72
CA ILE A 203 -4.07 0.51 -13.34
C ILE A 203 -3.64 1.62 -12.39
N LEU A 204 -2.50 2.28 -12.65
CA LEU A 204 -2.01 3.39 -11.83
C LEU A 204 -3.01 4.55 -11.79
N LYS A 205 -3.61 4.90 -12.93
CA LYS A 205 -4.71 5.87 -13.00
C LYS A 205 -5.92 5.43 -12.17
N GLN A 206 -6.27 4.14 -12.22
CA GLN A 206 -7.38 3.60 -11.42
C GLN A 206 -7.10 3.65 -9.92
N ILE A 207 -5.86 3.38 -9.49
CA ILE A 207 -5.42 3.47 -8.09
C ILE A 207 -5.66 4.88 -7.56
N PHE A 208 -5.09 5.90 -8.23
CA PHE A 208 -5.19 7.27 -7.73
C PHE A 208 -6.61 7.83 -7.83
N THR A 209 -7.38 7.48 -8.87
CA THR A 209 -8.81 7.83 -8.95
C THR A 209 -9.60 7.22 -7.79
N ALA A 210 -9.31 5.97 -7.41
CA ALA A 210 -10.00 5.32 -6.30
C ALA A 210 -9.62 5.95 -4.95
N TYR A 211 -8.34 6.30 -4.74
CA TYR A 211 -7.94 7.05 -3.55
C TYR A 211 -8.55 8.46 -3.48
N GLU A 212 -8.66 9.18 -4.60
CA GLU A 212 -9.33 10.47 -4.65
C GLU A 212 -10.81 10.37 -4.26
N LYS A 213 -11.51 9.35 -4.77
CA LYS A 213 -12.90 9.09 -4.40
C LYS A 213 -13.06 8.64 -2.94
N ALA A 214 -12.11 7.87 -2.42
CA ALA A 214 -12.07 7.52 -1.01
C ALA A 214 -11.90 8.76 -0.12
N ALA A 215 -11.01 9.68 -0.51
CA ALA A 215 -10.76 10.93 0.22
C ALA A 215 -11.90 11.95 0.13
N ALA A 216 -12.87 11.76 -0.77
CA ALA A 216 -14.05 12.63 -0.90
C ALA A 216 -15.15 12.33 0.14
N ASP A 217 -15.01 11.25 0.91
CA ASP A 217 -15.87 10.89 2.04
C ASP A 217 -15.24 11.37 3.36
N ASP A 218 -15.98 12.19 4.11
CA ASP A 218 -15.54 12.80 5.38
C ASP A 218 -15.08 11.75 6.40
N ARG A 219 -15.75 10.59 6.46
CA ARG A 219 -15.33 9.50 7.37
C ARG A 219 -14.02 8.89 6.93
N THR A 220 -13.91 8.58 5.64
CA THR A 220 -12.75 7.86 5.10
C THR A 220 -11.50 8.74 5.09
N VAL A 221 -11.60 10.06 4.91
CA VAL A 221 -10.43 10.94 4.99
C VAL A 221 -9.82 11.01 6.40
N MET A 222 -10.58 10.66 7.43
CA MET A 222 -10.11 10.52 8.82
C MET A 222 -9.54 9.12 9.14
N CYS A 223 -9.52 8.21 8.17
CA CYS A 223 -8.91 6.89 8.32
C CYS A 223 -7.39 6.98 8.04
N PRO A 224 -6.52 6.61 8.99
CA PRO A 224 -5.07 6.68 8.79
C PRO A 224 -4.59 5.73 7.68
N ASP A 225 -5.23 4.57 7.50
CA ASP A 225 -4.91 3.59 6.46
C ASP A 225 -5.03 4.15 5.04
N LEU A 226 -5.97 5.07 4.80
CA LEU A 226 -6.10 5.76 3.51
C LEU A 226 -4.78 6.43 3.14
N HIS A 227 -4.25 7.23 4.06
CA HIS A 227 -3.07 8.05 3.83
C HIS A 227 -1.80 7.21 3.85
N TYR A 228 -1.70 6.21 4.71
CA TYR A 228 -0.55 5.30 4.73
C TYR A 228 -0.44 4.48 3.44
N ASN A 229 -1.55 3.89 2.97
CA ASN A 229 -1.56 3.07 1.77
C ASN A 229 -1.33 3.92 0.50
N LYS A 230 -1.94 5.11 0.43
CA LYS A 230 -1.67 6.09 -0.63
C LYS A 230 -0.20 6.55 -0.62
N GLY A 231 0.35 6.85 0.55
CA GLY A 231 1.76 7.24 0.71
C GLY A 231 2.73 6.16 0.23
N SER A 232 2.41 4.88 0.47
CA SER A 232 3.23 3.74 0.04
C SER A 232 3.32 3.61 -1.48
N ILE A 233 2.20 3.76 -2.21
CA ILE A 233 2.25 3.76 -3.68
C ILE A 233 2.91 5.02 -4.23
N LEU A 234 2.68 6.19 -3.64
CA LEU A 234 3.37 7.43 -4.02
C LEU A 234 4.89 7.33 -3.84
N MET A 235 5.34 6.69 -2.76
CA MET A 235 6.75 6.43 -2.51
C MET A 235 7.36 5.51 -3.58
N TYR A 236 6.64 4.46 -4.00
CA TYR A 236 7.08 3.58 -5.09
C TYR A 236 7.18 4.32 -6.42
N GLU A 237 6.23 5.20 -6.71
CA GLU A 237 6.19 6.07 -7.89
C GLU A 237 7.12 7.30 -7.81
N GLU A 238 7.96 7.38 -6.76
CA GLU A 238 8.93 8.46 -6.54
C GLU A 238 8.31 9.86 -6.40
N ARG A 239 7.01 9.93 -6.11
CA ARG A 239 6.26 11.16 -5.80
C ARG A 239 6.47 11.54 -4.32
N PHE A 240 7.72 11.81 -3.97
CA PHE A 240 8.19 11.86 -2.58
C PHE A 240 7.54 12.94 -1.72
N GLN A 241 7.28 14.13 -2.26
CA GLN A 241 6.56 15.17 -1.51
C GLN A 241 5.18 14.70 -1.09
N GLU A 242 4.39 14.19 -2.03
CA GLU A 242 3.04 13.70 -1.74
C GLU A 242 3.04 12.47 -0.84
N ALA A 243 4.05 11.61 -0.96
CA ALA A 243 4.23 10.46 -0.08
C ALA A 243 4.50 10.90 1.37
N VAL A 244 5.41 11.86 1.58
CA VAL A 244 5.71 12.43 2.90
C VAL A 244 4.48 13.10 3.50
N ASP A 245 3.73 13.88 2.71
CA ASP A 245 2.50 14.54 3.15
C ASP A 245 1.44 13.51 3.58
N SER A 246 1.30 12.42 2.80
CA SER A 246 0.38 11.32 3.11
C SER A 246 0.79 10.60 4.40
N PHE A 247 2.07 10.24 4.57
CA PHE A 247 2.54 9.61 5.80
C PHE A 247 2.39 10.52 7.03
N ASN A 248 2.68 11.82 6.89
CA ASN A 248 2.47 12.79 7.96
C ASN A 248 0.99 12.90 8.35
N GLN A 249 0.07 12.82 7.38
CA GLN A 249 -1.35 12.79 7.68
C GLN A 249 -1.77 11.51 8.41
N ALA A 250 -1.22 10.35 8.03
CA ALA A 250 -1.43 9.10 8.77
C ALA A 250 -0.95 9.22 10.23
N VAL A 251 0.23 9.82 10.47
CA VAL A 251 0.77 10.07 11.82
C VAL A 251 -0.11 11.04 12.62
N ARG A 252 -0.68 12.07 12.00
CA ARG A 252 -1.58 13.00 12.70
C ARG A 252 -2.88 12.33 13.13
N LEU A 253 -3.44 11.46 12.29
CA LEU A 253 -4.66 10.71 12.58
C LEU A 253 -4.42 9.56 13.56
N GLU A 254 -3.23 8.98 13.55
CA GLU A 254 -2.82 7.89 14.43
C GLU A 254 -1.39 8.09 14.95
N PRO A 255 -1.21 8.89 16.02
CA PRO A 255 0.13 9.23 16.55
C PRO A 255 0.94 8.03 17.02
N SER A 256 0.30 6.90 17.33
CA SER A 256 1.01 5.68 17.73
C SER A 256 1.54 4.86 16.54
N TRP A 257 1.24 5.23 15.29
CA TRP A 257 1.71 4.52 14.10
C TRP A 257 3.16 4.90 13.72
N GLN A 258 4.11 4.32 14.44
CA GLN A 258 5.54 4.58 14.25
C GLN A 258 6.04 4.32 12.82
N GLN A 259 5.51 3.31 12.13
CA GLN A 259 5.95 2.97 10.78
C GLN A 259 5.68 4.10 9.77
N ALA A 260 4.56 4.82 9.89
CA ALA A 260 4.26 5.96 9.02
C ALA A 260 5.30 7.08 9.19
N GLU A 261 5.67 7.39 10.43
CA GLU A 261 6.70 8.38 10.75
C GLU A 261 8.09 7.95 10.21
N VAL A 262 8.43 6.67 10.39
CA VAL A 262 9.68 6.08 9.87
C VAL A 262 9.74 6.20 8.35
N ASN A 263 8.66 5.89 7.63
CA ASN A 263 8.62 5.99 6.17
C ASN A 263 8.83 7.44 5.70
N ALA A 264 8.19 8.44 6.34
CA ALA A 264 8.40 9.85 6.01
C ALA A 264 9.87 10.28 6.21
N LYS A 265 10.48 9.92 7.35
CA LYS A 265 11.89 10.21 7.67
C LYS A 265 12.86 9.52 6.70
N ASN A 266 12.56 8.28 6.32
CA ASN A 266 13.37 7.51 5.37
C ASN A 266 13.38 8.15 3.99
N ILE A 267 12.25 8.70 3.52
CA ILE A 267 12.18 9.45 2.26
C ILE A 267 13.09 10.67 2.29
N VAL A 268 12.99 11.50 3.34
CA VAL A 268 13.82 12.71 3.48
C VAL A 268 15.31 12.33 3.47
N THR A 269 15.69 11.33 4.27
CA THR A 269 17.08 10.86 4.37
C THR A 269 17.60 10.32 3.03
N TYR A 270 16.75 9.58 2.31
CA TYR A 270 17.07 9.01 1.01
C TYR A 270 17.32 10.09 -0.05
N VAL A 271 16.40 11.06 -0.15
CA VAL A 271 16.52 12.21 -1.08
C VAL A 271 17.73 13.08 -0.72
N ASP A 272 18.01 13.30 0.57
CA ASP A 272 19.20 14.03 1.02
C ASP A 272 20.50 13.34 0.63
N THR A 273 20.57 12.02 0.83
CA THR A 273 21.73 11.20 0.47
C THR A 273 22.00 11.25 -1.04
N ILE A 274 20.95 11.13 -1.87
CA ILE A 274 21.08 11.24 -3.33
C ILE A 274 21.58 12.63 -3.71
N SER A 275 20.97 13.68 -3.17
CA SER A 275 21.36 15.07 -3.46
C SER A 275 22.83 15.32 -3.12
N GLU A 276 23.31 14.81 -1.98
CA GLU A 276 24.71 14.91 -1.60
C GLU A 276 25.63 14.13 -2.55
N PHE A 277 25.25 12.91 -2.94
CA PHE A 277 26.05 12.09 -3.87
C PHE A 277 26.11 12.71 -5.27
N LEU A 278 25.03 13.31 -5.77
CA LEU A 278 25.04 14.03 -7.03
C LEU A 278 25.97 15.26 -6.94
N GLY A 279 25.84 16.08 -5.88
CA GLY A 279 26.65 17.29 -5.70
C GLY A 279 28.14 17.03 -5.45
N LYS A 280 28.49 15.88 -4.86
CA LYS A 280 29.88 15.52 -4.51
C LYS A 280 30.43 14.34 -5.32
N LYS A 281 29.84 14.02 -6.48
CA LYS A 281 30.25 12.93 -7.38
C LYS A 281 30.53 11.61 -6.64
N GLY A 282 29.54 11.17 -5.84
CA GLY A 282 29.60 9.94 -5.05
C GLY A 282 30.57 9.99 -3.87
N LYS A 283 31.00 11.18 -3.45
CA LYS A 283 32.06 11.40 -2.44
C LYS A 283 33.41 10.76 -2.82
N LEU A 284 33.63 10.52 -4.12
CA LEU A 284 34.87 9.96 -4.62
C LEU A 284 36.00 11.00 -4.65
N LYS A 285 37.23 10.57 -4.45
CA LYS A 285 38.41 11.45 -4.63
C LYS A 285 38.57 11.79 -6.10
N GLN A 286 39.06 12.99 -6.42
CA GLN A 286 39.28 13.43 -7.82
C GLN A 286 40.07 12.40 -8.66
N ARG A 287 41.13 11.80 -8.10
CA ARG A 287 41.91 10.76 -8.78
C ARG A 287 41.09 9.52 -9.17
N GLN A 288 40.09 9.15 -8.37
CA GLN A 288 39.19 8.03 -8.69
C GLN A 288 38.22 8.44 -9.80
N ILE A 289 37.69 9.66 -9.75
CA ILE A 289 36.85 10.23 -10.80
C ILE A 289 37.62 10.24 -12.12
N ASP A 290 38.85 10.77 -12.15
CA ASP A 290 39.69 10.80 -13.35
C ASP A 290 39.94 9.40 -13.92
N LYS A 291 40.12 8.39 -13.06
CA LYS A 291 40.25 6.99 -13.48
C LYS A 291 38.97 6.47 -14.13
N ILE A 292 37.80 6.77 -13.53
CA ILE A 292 36.49 6.41 -14.08
C ILE A 292 36.29 7.09 -15.43
N MET A 293 36.52 8.41 -15.53
CA MET A 293 36.40 9.19 -16.77
C MET A 293 37.30 8.66 -17.89
N LYS A 294 38.54 8.27 -17.58
CA LYS A 294 39.46 7.66 -18.57
C LYS A 294 39.04 6.26 -19.02
N SER A 295 38.14 5.60 -18.29
CA SER A 295 37.73 4.22 -18.55
C SER A 295 36.45 4.10 -19.39
N PHE A 296 35.86 5.21 -19.83
CA PHE A 296 34.70 5.18 -20.74
C PHE A 296 35.07 4.52 -22.07
N LYS A 297 34.26 3.54 -22.48
CA LYS A 297 34.44 2.81 -23.74
C LYS A 297 33.11 2.68 -24.46
N LEU A 298 32.64 3.78 -25.06
CA LEU A 298 31.36 3.80 -25.79
C LEU A 298 31.28 2.72 -26.88
N SER A 299 32.39 2.44 -27.57
CA SER A 299 32.45 1.45 -28.65
C SER A 299 32.18 0.01 -28.19
N THR A 300 32.40 -0.31 -26.92
CA THR A 300 32.17 -1.65 -26.36
C THR A 300 31.00 -1.69 -25.38
N ASP A 301 30.86 -0.67 -24.55
CA ASP A 301 29.98 -0.71 -23.38
C ASP A 301 28.52 -0.37 -23.74
N LEU A 302 28.29 0.28 -24.88
CA LEU A 302 26.95 0.35 -25.48
C LEU A 302 26.49 -1.00 -26.04
N GLY A 303 27.39 -1.98 -26.21
CA GLY A 303 27.06 -3.34 -26.63
C GLY A 303 26.14 -3.39 -27.84
N GLU A 304 25.03 -4.12 -27.73
CA GLU A 304 24.05 -4.24 -28.81
C GLU A 304 23.32 -2.93 -29.15
N TYR A 305 23.25 -1.98 -28.21
CA TYR A 305 22.60 -0.68 -28.42
C TYR A 305 23.39 0.25 -29.33
N SER A 306 24.64 -0.09 -29.64
CA SER A 306 25.41 0.58 -30.71
C SER A 306 25.01 0.13 -32.13
N LYS A 307 24.22 -0.94 -32.24
CA LYS A 307 23.82 -1.57 -33.51
C LYS A 307 22.34 -1.33 -33.79
N ASN A 308 21.88 -1.79 -34.95
CA ASN A 308 20.46 -1.88 -35.23
C ASN A 308 19.84 -3.00 -34.38
N ILE A 309 18.72 -2.70 -33.72
CA ILE A 309 17.98 -3.59 -32.83
C ILE A 309 16.68 -3.96 -33.53
N THR A 310 16.34 -5.24 -33.54
CA THR A 310 15.03 -5.71 -34.01
C THR A 310 14.10 -5.84 -32.81
N THR A 311 12.97 -5.13 -32.83
CA THR A 311 11.95 -5.21 -31.79
C THR A 311 11.20 -6.54 -31.86
N PRO A 312 10.46 -6.94 -30.81
CA PRO A 312 9.57 -8.10 -30.88
C PRO A 312 8.52 -8.02 -31.99
N ALA A 313 8.17 -6.81 -32.45
CA ALA A 313 7.26 -6.57 -33.57
C ALA A 313 7.93 -6.72 -34.96
N GLY A 314 9.23 -7.02 -35.00
CA GLY A 314 10.01 -7.17 -36.24
C GLY A 314 10.53 -5.85 -36.83
N GLU A 315 10.31 -4.72 -36.15
CA GLU A 315 10.79 -3.42 -36.60
C GLU A 315 12.28 -3.26 -36.29
N THR A 316 13.03 -2.67 -37.22
CA THR A 316 14.45 -2.37 -37.00
C THR A 316 14.62 -0.93 -36.54
N ILE A 317 15.09 -0.76 -35.32
CA ILE A 317 15.32 0.53 -34.67
C ILE A 317 16.82 0.75 -34.50
N LYS A 318 17.26 2.01 -34.63
CA LYS A 318 18.61 2.43 -34.27
C LYS A 318 18.53 3.45 -33.16
N LEU A 319 19.12 3.13 -32.01
CA LEU A 319 19.18 4.05 -30.89
C LEU A 319 20.23 5.14 -31.16
N LYS A 320 19.88 6.38 -30.84
CA LYS A 320 20.78 7.52 -30.87
C LYS A 320 21.39 7.69 -29.48
N TYR A 321 22.71 7.68 -29.42
CA TYR A 321 23.41 8.00 -28.17
C TYR A 321 23.24 9.47 -27.80
N GLN A 322 22.89 9.73 -26.54
CA GLN A 322 22.79 11.07 -25.95
C GLN A 322 23.43 11.12 -24.56
N LYS A 323 23.73 12.35 -24.13
CA LYS A 323 24.29 12.65 -22.81
C LYS A 323 23.19 13.04 -21.82
N PHE A 324 23.49 13.06 -20.53
CA PHE A 324 22.45 13.25 -19.51
C PHE A 324 21.74 14.60 -19.62
N ASN A 325 22.50 15.66 -19.95
CA ASN A 325 21.97 17.01 -20.10
C ASN A 325 21.14 17.24 -21.37
N GLU A 326 21.15 16.29 -22.33
CA GLU A 326 20.39 16.36 -23.58
C GLU A 326 19.01 15.72 -23.50
N LEU A 327 18.73 14.96 -22.43
CA LEU A 327 17.47 14.26 -22.24
C LEU A 327 16.34 15.23 -21.91
N ASN A 328 15.11 14.89 -22.31
CA ASN A 328 13.89 15.56 -21.87
C ASN A 328 13.27 14.85 -20.67
N VAL A 329 12.43 15.55 -19.89
CA VAL A 329 11.58 14.92 -18.87
C VAL A 329 10.55 14.01 -19.56
N GLY A 330 10.29 12.84 -18.99
CA GLY A 330 9.47 11.78 -19.56
C GLY A 330 10.29 10.74 -20.35
N ARG A 331 9.60 9.99 -21.22
CA ARG A 331 10.19 8.93 -22.04
C ARG A 331 11.00 9.55 -23.19
N ASN A 332 12.27 9.15 -23.32
CA ASN A 332 13.13 9.56 -24.43
C ASN A 332 13.26 8.40 -25.45
N GLU A 333 12.32 8.31 -26.39
CA GLU A 333 12.24 7.19 -27.34
C GLU A 333 13.40 7.19 -28.36
N ASN A 334 13.86 5.98 -28.69
CA ASN A 334 14.96 5.73 -29.61
C ASN A 334 16.29 6.35 -29.15
N ILE A 335 16.44 6.61 -27.85
CA ILE A 335 17.65 7.15 -27.24
C ILE A 335 18.34 6.06 -26.43
N VAL A 336 19.68 6.07 -26.43
CA VAL A 336 20.48 5.32 -25.46
C VAL A 336 21.42 6.26 -24.75
N ILE A 337 21.56 6.07 -23.45
CA ILE A 337 22.57 6.74 -22.64
C ILE A 337 23.56 5.72 -22.09
N MET A 338 24.74 6.19 -21.70
CA MET A 338 25.71 5.39 -20.97
C MET A 338 26.38 6.24 -19.89
N GLY A 339 26.42 5.71 -18.68
CA GLY A 339 27.14 6.30 -17.57
C GLY A 339 27.96 5.29 -16.80
N LYS A 340 28.87 5.78 -15.97
CA LYS A 340 29.61 4.96 -15.01
C LYS A 340 29.12 5.19 -13.60
N VAL A 341 28.98 4.12 -12.84
CA VAL A 341 28.54 4.18 -11.44
C VAL A 341 29.59 4.88 -10.60
N ILE A 342 29.19 5.93 -9.88
CA ILE A 342 30.07 6.67 -8.95
C ILE A 342 29.67 6.47 -7.49
N SER A 343 28.42 6.10 -7.22
CA SER A 343 27.93 5.69 -5.90
C SER A 343 26.76 4.72 -6.04
N THR A 344 26.57 3.91 -5.00
CA THR A 344 25.39 3.06 -4.83
C THR A 344 24.78 3.36 -3.48
N ILE A 345 23.47 3.44 -3.40
CA ILE A 345 22.75 3.70 -2.17
C ILE A 345 22.05 2.38 -1.78
N ALA A 346 22.52 1.79 -0.69
CA ALA A 346 21.86 0.65 -0.08
C ALA A 346 20.70 1.19 0.76
N ASN A 347 19.47 0.82 0.40
CA ASN A 347 18.29 1.14 1.19
C ASN A 347 17.33 -0.04 1.19
N GLU A 348 17.09 -0.63 2.35
CA GLU A 348 16.17 -1.75 2.53
C GLU A 348 14.70 -1.30 2.56
N ASN A 349 14.45 0.00 2.76
CA ASN A 349 13.10 0.56 2.86
C ASN A 349 12.46 0.84 1.50
N PHE A 350 13.23 0.77 0.41
CA PHE A 350 12.75 1.02 -0.94
C PHE A 350 12.89 -0.25 -1.78
N LEU A 351 11.93 -0.46 -2.68
CA LEU A 351 11.90 -1.63 -3.56
C LEU A 351 12.85 -1.51 -4.77
N ASN A 352 13.72 -0.50 -4.78
CA ASN A 352 14.64 -0.20 -5.87
C ASN A 352 16.12 -0.43 -5.48
N PHE A 353 16.97 -0.54 -6.49
CA PHE A 353 18.39 -0.28 -6.37
C PHE A 353 18.64 1.16 -6.83
N THR A 354 19.45 1.91 -6.12
CA THR A 354 19.74 3.29 -6.50
C THR A 354 21.23 3.49 -6.71
N ALA A 355 21.60 4.11 -7.82
CA ALA A 355 22.96 4.52 -8.11
C ALA A 355 23.00 5.94 -8.67
N CYS A 356 24.09 6.65 -8.40
CA CYS A 356 24.42 7.83 -9.18
C CYS A 356 25.40 7.44 -10.28
N LEU A 357 25.10 7.87 -11.50
CA LEU A 357 25.97 7.70 -12.65
C LEU A 357 26.63 9.04 -13.00
N ILE A 358 27.81 8.97 -13.60
CA ILE A 358 28.47 10.06 -14.29
C ILE A 358 28.53 9.74 -15.78
N ASP A 359 28.35 10.72 -16.67
CA ASP A 359 28.56 10.55 -18.12
C ASP A 359 29.97 11.00 -18.55
N GLU A 360 30.25 10.98 -19.85
CA GLU A 360 31.56 11.36 -20.39
C GLU A 360 31.87 12.87 -20.29
N ASN A 361 30.87 13.72 -20.07
CA ASN A 361 31.06 15.14 -19.79
C ASN A 361 31.33 15.41 -18.31
N GLY A 362 31.09 14.42 -17.46
CA GLY A 362 31.18 14.57 -16.02
C GLY A 362 29.88 15.01 -15.36
N ASP A 363 28.77 15.05 -16.10
CA ASP A 363 27.43 15.33 -15.59
C ASP A 363 26.94 14.11 -14.81
N CYS A 364 26.24 14.35 -13.70
CA CYS A 364 25.77 13.28 -12.81
C CYS A 364 24.25 13.17 -12.84
N ILE A 365 23.74 11.94 -12.78
CA ILE A 365 22.30 11.67 -12.70
C ILE A 365 22.01 10.51 -11.74
N CYS A 366 20.86 10.57 -11.09
CA CYS A 366 20.36 9.45 -10.29
C CYS A 366 19.71 8.41 -11.23
N VAL A 367 19.87 7.13 -10.90
CA VAL A 367 19.18 6.02 -11.57
C VAL A 367 18.60 5.10 -10.51
N THR A 368 17.30 4.85 -10.60
CA THR A 368 16.57 3.89 -9.77
C THR A 368 16.20 2.68 -10.62
N ILE A 369 16.47 1.48 -10.11
CA ILE A 369 16.27 0.21 -10.82
C ILE A 369 15.35 -0.68 -9.99
N TYR A 370 14.15 -0.93 -10.50
CA TYR A 370 13.12 -1.75 -9.85
C TYR A 370 13.17 -3.20 -10.34
N ASN A 371 12.26 -4.04 -9.82
CA ASN A 371 12.04 -5.43 -10.23
C ASN A 371 13.32 -6.28 -10.34
N ARG A 372 14.20 -6.14 -9.35
CA ARG A 372 15.50 -6.81 -9.27
C ARG A 372 15.62 -7.65 -8.00
N LYS A 373 16.43 -8.71 -8.04
CA LYS A 373 16.83 -9.44 -6.82
C LYS A 373 17.71 -8.56 -5.94
N MET A 374 17.46 -8.55 -4.62
CA MET A 374 18.22 -7.74 -3.65
C MET A 374 19.74 -7.95 -3.74
N SER A 375 20.18 -9.16 -4.12
CA SER A 375 21.60 -9.53 -4.28
C SER A 375 22.29 -8.94 -5.51
N TRP A 376 21.54 -8.31 -6.43
CA TRP A 376 22.08 -7.84 -7.71
C TRP A 376 22.04 -6.31 -7.84
N GLY A 377 23.12 -5.72 -8.36
CA GLY A 377 23.16 -4.31 -8.76
C GLY A 377 24.52 -3.94 -9.36
N PRO A 378 24.60 -2.92 -10.25
CA PRO A 378 25.86 -2.37 -10.75
C PRO A 378 26.77 -1.87 -9.63
N LYS A 379 28.10 -2.01 -9.79
CA LYS A 379 29.11 -1.58 -8.81
C LYS A 379 29.81 -0.31 -9.26
N ILE A 380 30.42 0.41 -8.33
CA ILE A 380 31.22 1.61 -8.63
C ILE A 380 32.27 1.30 -9.72
N GLY A 381 32.27 2.10 -10.78
CA GLY A 381 33.12 1.96 -11.97
C GLY A 381 32.51 1.18 -13.12
N ASP A 382 31.46 0.39 -12.88
CA ASP A 382 30.72 -0.32 -13.94
C ASP A 382 30.08 0.69 -14.90
N SER A 383 30.10 0.37 -16.19
CA SER A 383 29.33 1.08 -17.21
C SER A 383 27.90 0.56 -17.22
N VAL A 384 26.91 1.45 -17.27
CA VAL A 384 25.49 1.12 -17.37
C VAL A 384 24.93 1.84 -18.59
N ALA A 385 24.45 1.08 -19.58
CA ALA A 385 23.72 1.62 -20.71
C ALA A 385 22.21 1.40 -20.55
N ILE A 386 21.43 2.44 -20.83
CA ILE A 386 19.98 2.47 -20.63
C ILE A 386 19.32 2.91 -21.95
N PRO A 387 18.53 2.04 -22.60
CA PRO A 387 17.73 2.41 -23.76
C PRO A 387 16.42 3.07 -23.31
N ASP A 388 15.88 3.93 -24.16
CA ASP A 388 14.63 4.65 -23.96
C ASP A 388 14.44 5.23 -22.54
N PRO A 389 15.42 5.98 -22.00
CA PRO A 389 15.42 6.36 -20.60
C PRO A 389 14.18 7.21 -20.25
N PHE A 390 13.51 6.83 -19.17
CA PHE A 390 12.43 7.61 -18.57
C PHE A 390 13.00 8.54 -17.51
N VAL A 391 12.98 9.84 -17.79
CA VAL A 391 13.49 10.85 -16.85
C VAL A 391 12.35 11.43 -16.03
N SER A 392 12.45 11.36 -14.71
CA SER A 392 11.59 12.08 -13.77
C SER A 392 12.36 13.21 -13.10
N GLU A 393 11.61 14.20 -12.61
CA GLU A 393 12.14 15.22 -11.71
C GLU A 393 11.68 14.92 -10.29
N ILE A 394 12.65 14.74 -9.40
CA ILE A 394 12.40 14.53 -7.99
C ILE A 394 12.42 15.89 -7.32
N SER A 395 11.30 16.21 -6.64
CA SER A 395 11.17 17.39 -5.81
C SER A 395 10.67 17.01 -4.41
N LEU A 396 11.33 17.56 -3.39
CA LEU A 396 10.93 17.44 -2.00
C LEU A 396 11.32 18.72 -1.27
N LYS A 397 10.41 19.28 -0.49
CA LYS A 397 10.66 20.43 0.37
C LYS A 397 10.44 20.06 1.82
N THR A 398 11.48 20.22 2.63
CA THR A 398 11.38 20.20 4.09
C THR A 398 11.45 21.62 4.64
N ASN A 399 11.28 21.77 5.96
CA ASN A 399 11.40 23.07 6.61
C ASN A 399 12.79 23.70 6.41
N ASP A 400 13.83 22.87 6.29
CA ASP A 400 15.23 23.33 6.29
C ASP A 400 15.86 23.32 4.89
N LYS A 401 15.34 22.52 3.95
CA LYS A 401 16.00 22.28 2.66
C LYS A 401 15.00 21.95 1.56
N GLU A 402 15.33 22.38 0.35
CA GLU A 402 14.64 21.98 -0.88
C GLU A 402 15.56 21.10 -1.72
N TYR A 403 15.01 19.99 -2.21
CA TYR A 403 15.70 19.01 -3.03
C TYR A 403 15.07 19.00 -4.41
N ASN A 404 15.88 19.23 -5.43
CA ASN A 404 15.47 19.12 -6.83
C ASN A 404 16.59 18.43 -7.61
N TYR A 405 16.29 17.29 -8.23
CA TYR A 405 17.23 16.61 -9.13
C TYR A 405 16.51 15.73 -10.16
N ARG A 406 17.22 15.41 -11.25
CA ARG A 406 16.73 14.49 -12.28
C ARG A 406 17.05 13.05 -11.90
N ASN A 407 16.09 12.16 -12.09
CA ASN A 407 16.22 10.72 -11.92
C ASN A 407 15.90 9.99 -13.23
N ILE A 408 16.56 8.87 -13.48
CA ILE A 408 16.17 7.93 -14.52
C ILE A 408 15.58 6.71 -13.85
N ARG A 409 14.28 6.50 -14.07
CA ARG A 409 13.58 5.34 -13.57
C ARG A 409 13.70 4.18 -14.55
N VAL A 410 14.13 3.04 -14.04
CA VAL A 410 14.24 1.78 -14.78
C VAL A 410 13.36 0.73 -14.11
N ASP A 411 12.19 0.46 -14.69
CA ASP A 411 11.26 -0.51 -14.13
C ASP A 411 11.72 -1.96 -14.27
N CYS A 412 12.46 -2.27 -15.33
CA CYS A 412 12.92 -3.63 -15.61
C CYS A 412 14.44 -3.66 -15.82
N PRO A 413 15.21 -4.37 -14.98
CA PRO A 413 16.67 -4.39 -15.08
C PRO A 413 17.16 -5.10 -16.35
N LEU A 414 16.30 -5.89 -17.01
CA LEU A 414 16.64 -6.67 -18.20
C LEU A 414 16.88 -5.79 -19.44
N ILE A 415 16.47 -4.52 -19.40
CA ILE A 415 16.79 -3.55 -20.47
C ILE A 415 18.19 -2.95 -20.31
N LEU A 416 18.91 -3.27 -19.24
CA LEU A 416 20.21 -2.68 -18.98
C LEU A 416 21.32 -3.49 -19.64
N LEU A 417 22.36 -2.79 -20.09
CA LEU A 417 23.67 -3.39 -20.31
C LEU A 417 24.63 -2.93 -19.21
N VAL A 418 25.18 -3.87 -18.46
CA VAL A 418 26.23 -3.60 -17.48
C VAL A 418 27.55 -4.07 -18.05
N ASN A 419 28.50 -3.15 -18.23
CA ASN A 419 29.78 -3.39 -18.90
C ASN A 419 29.61 -4.05 -20.29
N GLY A 420 28.62 -3.57 -21.06
CA GLY A 420 28.28 -4.07 -22.40
C GLY A 420 27.56 -5.42 -22.44
N ARG A 421 27.17 -5.99 -21.30
CA ARG A 421 26.48 -7.29 -21.20
C ARG A 421 25.06 -7.13 -20.70
N LYS A 422 24.10 -7.85 -21.30
CA LYS A 422 22.71 -7.87 -20.83
C LYS A 422 22.62 -8.40 -19.41
N VAL A 423 21.74 -7.81 -18.63
CA VAL A 423 21.33 -8.38 -17.35
C VAL A 423 20.52 -9.64 -17.59
N GLY A 424 20.96 -10.75 -17.01
CA GLY A 424 20.27 -12.04 -17.16
C GLY A 424 18.97 -12.11 -16.34
N ARG A 425 18.03 -12.94 -16.81
CA ARG A 425 16.71 -13.16 -16.18
C ARG A 425 16.82 -13.62 -14.73
N GLU A 426 17.91 -14.27 -14.36
CA GLU A 426 18.19 -14.70 -13.00
C GLU A 426 18.30 -13.55 -12.00
N ASN A 427 18.45 -12.30 -12.45
CA ASN A 427 18.54 -11.10 -11.61
C ASN A 427 17.22 -10.33 -11.51
N TYR A 428 16.17 -10.75 -12.24
CA TYR A 428 14.84 -10.17 -12.19
C TYR A 428 14.03 -10.74 -11.02
N LEU A 429 13.27 -9.87 -10.33
CA LEU A 429 12.28 -10.27 -9.32
C LEU A 429 11.25 -9.15 -9.17
N SER A 430 9.97 -9.43 -9.42
CA SER A 430 8.90 -8.43 -9.30
C SER A 430 8.79 -7.85 -7.90
N SER A 431 8.63 -6.53 -7.82
CA SER A 431 8.33 -5.81 -6.58
C SER A 431 6.94 -6.17 -6.06
N SER A 432 6.73 -6.09 -4.75
CA SER A 432 5.40 -6.21 -4.14
C SER A 432 5.29 -5.31 -2.91
N ILE A 433 4.14 -4.68 -2.74
CA ILE A 433 3.76 -4.00 -1.48
C ILE A 433 2.64 -4.82 -0.85
N SER A 434 2.79 -5.16 0.43
CA SER A 434 1.66 -5.57 1.26
C SER A 434 1.09 -4.32 1.91
N PHE A 435 -0.23 -4.15 1.82
CA PHE A 435 -0.89 -3.16 2.65
C PHE A 435 -1.11 -3.75 4.02
N ASP A 436 -0.53 -3.07 5.00
CA ASP A 436 -0.82 -3.35 6.39
C ASP A 436 -2.10 -2.60 6.74
N VAL A 437 -3.06 -3.34 7.29
CA VAL A 437 -4.08 -2.74 8.15
C VAL A 437 -3.46 -2.78 9.53
N LYS A 438 -3.33 -1.62 10.18
CA LYS A 438 -2.84 -1.61 11.56
C LYS A 438 -3.89 -2.30 12.43
N ASP A 439 -3.44 -3.29 13.22
CA ASP A 439 -4.28 -4.15 14.07
C ASP A 439 -5.21 -3.35 15.00
#